data_AF-B1KFR0-F1
#
_entry.id   AF-B1KFR0-F1
#
_cell.length_a   1.000
_cell.length_b   1.000
_cell.length_c   1.000
_cell.angle_alpha   90.00
_cell.angle_beta   90.00
_cell.angle_gamma   90.00
#
_symmetry.space_group_name_H-M   'P 1'
#
loop_
_entity.id
_entity.type
_entity.pdbx_description
1 polymer ?
#
loop_
_entity_poly.entity_id
_entity_poly.type
_entity_poly.pdbx_seq_one_letter_code
_entity_poly.pdbx_strand_id
1 'polypeptide(L)'
;MRVITTTLLLLAAGSATAQCDPSIHMFSIPYEKNSSYFPSAYSSKLDAISEEHKGEDGYLLLEFQVQEKQRSDELRTYNLWLAQRRIDRVKNYLTDAHFAAPVVTRILTAGVDKRRDISVSWCPFEKTPSPVRLAESKETLVNGKAKL
;
A
#
# COMPACT_ATOMS: atom_id res chain seq x y z
N MET A 1 50.72 -2.19 -17.49
CA MET A 1 49.80 -1.63 -16.46
C MET A 1 48.39 -2.09 -16.79
N ARG A 2 47.73 -2.81 -15.88
CA ARG A 2 46.35 -3.30 -16.06
C ARG A 2 45.39 -2.23 -15.52
N VAL A 3 44.56 -1.65 -16.39
CA VAL A 3 43.50 -0.71 -15.99
C VAL A 3 42.25 -1.55 -15.67
N ILE A 4 41.88 -1.60 -14.41
CA ILE A 4 40.65 -2.24 -13.93
C ILE A 4 39.54 -1.18 -14.04
N THR A 5 38.75 -1.25 -15.11
CA THR A 5 37.54 -0.42 -15.25
C THR A 5 36.47 -0.94 -14.31
N THR A 6 36.22 -0.21 -13.22
CA THR A 6 35.17 -0.49 -12.24
C THR A 6 33.85 0.06 -12.77
N THR A 7 32.96 -0.81 -13.24
CA THR A 7 31.61 -0.44 -13.68
C THR A 7 30.73 -0.23 -12.44
N LEU A 8 30.46 1.03 -12.11
CA LEU A 8 29.57 1.42 -11.03
C LEU A 8 28.11 1.26 -11.49
N LEU A 9 27.45 0.16 -11.10
CA LEU A 9 26.01 0.00 -11.29
C LEU A 9 25.28 0.98 -10.36
N LEU A 10 24.74 2.07 -10.92
CA LEU A 10 23.75 2.90 -10.25
C LEU A 10 22.43 2.12 -10.18
N LEU A 11 22.14 1.54 -9.02
CA LEU A 11 20.80 1.06 -8.69
C LEU A 11 19.87 2.27 -8.52
N ALA A 12 19.21 2.66 -9.61
CA ALA A 12 18.05 3.52 -9.55
C ALA A 12 16.90 2.73 -8.91
N ALA A 13 16.88 2.68 -7.58
CA ALA A 13 15.70 2.27 -6.83
C ALA A 13 14.66 3.38 -6.99
N GLY A 14 13.88 3.30 -8.08
CA GLY A 14 12.68 4.11 -8.23
C GLY A 14 11.80 3.86 -7.02
N SER A 15 11.46 4.91 -6.28
CA SER A 15 10.48 4.83 -5.21
C SER A 15 9.14 4.49 -5.86
N ALA A 16 8.81 3.20 -5.94
CA ALA A 16 7.47 2.76 -6.31
C ALA A 16 6.53 3.28 -5.21
N THR A 17 5.96 4.47 -5.43
CA THR A 17 4.85 4.95 -4.63
C THR A 17 3.72 3.99 -4.90
N ALA A 18 3.45 3.09 -3.94
CA ALA A 18 2.39 2.12 -4.07
C ALA A 18 1.06 2.85 -4.28
N GLN A 19 0.59 2.85 -5.52
CA GLN A 19 -0.68 3.45 -5.91
C GLN A 19 -1.74 2.40 -5.62
N CYS A 20 -2.44 2.57 -4.51
CA CYS A 20 -3.50 1.66 -4.07
C CYS A 20 -4.80 2.05 -4.78
N ASP A 21 -4.91 1.71 -6.06
CA ASP A 21 -6.16 1.88 -6.80
C ASP A 21 -6.33 0.65 -7.71
N PRO A 22 -7.33 -0.23 -7.47
CA PRO A 22 -8.41 -0.11 -6.48
C PRO A 22 -8.00 -0.52 -5.06
N SER A 23 -8.32 0.30 -4.06
CA SER A 23 -8.25 -0.08 -2.63
C SER A 23 -9.57 -0.72 -2.18
N ILE A 24 -9.52 -1.83 -1.44
CA ILE A 24 -10.69 -2.44 -0.81
C ILE A 24 -10.73 -2.00 0.64
N HIS A 25 -11.63 -1.08 1.00
CA HIS A 25 -11.84 -0.69 2.40
C HIS A 25 -12.44 -1.84 3.18
N MET A 26 -11.81 -2.22 4.28
CA MET A 26 -12.25 -3.34 5.13
C MET A 26 -13.04 -2.80 6.33
N PHE A 27 -12.44 -1.90 7.10
CA PHE A 27 -13.08 -1.27 8.25
C PHE A 27 -12.32 -0.03 8.72
N SER A 28 -12.94 0.73 9.62
CA SER A 28 -12.35 1.86 10.31
C SER A 28 -12.22 1.59 11.81
N ILE A 29 -11.06 1.89 12.39
CA ILE A 29 -10.80 1.77 13.84
C ILE A 29 -10.97 3.16 14.48
N PRO A 30 -12.04 3.42 15.23
CA PRO A 30 -12.26 4.70 15.88
C PRO A 30 -11.35 4.86 17.09
N TYR A 31 -10.85 6.07 17.31
CA TYR A 31 -10.09 6.43 18.50
C TYR A 31 -10.77 7.51 19.33
N GLU A 32 -10.75 7.29 20.64
CA GLU A 32 -11.07 8.32 21.62
C GLU A 32 -10.14 9.52 21.50
N LYS A 33 -10.65 10.69 21.92
CA LYS A 33 -9.86 11.93 21.90
C LYS A 33 -8.60 11.75 22.75
N ASN A 34 -7.45 12.17 22.21
CA ASN A 34 -6.14 12.11 22.87
C ASN A 34 -5.65 10.70 23.25
N SER A 35 -6.32 9.64 22.79
CA SER A 35 -5.89 8.25 22.99
C SER A 35 -5.15 7.72 21.77
N SER A 36 -4.09 6.94 22.00
CA SER A 36 -3.41 6.15 20.96
C SER A 36 -3.80 4.66 20.97
N TYR A 37 -4.60 4.21 21.95
CA TYR A 37 -4.98 2.80 22.08
C TYR A 37 -6.28 2.55 21.34
N PHE A 38 -6.28 1.57 20.43
CA PHE A 38 -7.50 1.17 19.75
C PHE A 38 -8.36 0.30 20.68
N PRO A 39 -9.69 0.29 20.51
CA PRO A 39 -10.57 -0.55 21.31
C PRO A 39 -10.29 -2.04 21.06
N SER A 40 -10.26 -2.85 22.13
CA SER A 40 -9.98 -4.30 22.05
C SER A 40 -10.92 -5.06 21.12
N ALA A 41 -12.15 -4.55 20.91
CA ALA A 41 -13.11 -5.11 19.95
C ALA A 41 -12.60 -5.15 18.50
N TYR A 42 -11.52 -4.44 18.16
CA TYR A 42 -10.90 -4.47 16.84
C TYR A 42 -9.76 -5.47 16.71
N SER A 43 -9.29 -6.07 17.80
CA SER A 43 -8.26 -7.13 17.76
C SER A 43 -8.71 -8.31 16.90
N SER A 44 -9.92 -8.82 17.12
CA SER A 44 -10.47 -9.93 16.32
C SER A 44 -10.66 -9.59 14.84
N LYS A 45 -10.96 -8.33 14.53
CA LYS A 45 -11.05 -7.85 13.14
C LYS A 45 -9.68 -7.81 12.48
N LEU A 46 -8.65 -7.38 13.20
CA LEU A 46 -7.27 -7.37 12.72
C LEU A 46 -6.75 -8.81 12.51
N ASP A 47 -7.08 -9.72 13.42
CA ASP A 47 -6.71 -11.13 13.29
C ASP A 47 -7.34 -11.76 12.04
N ALA A 48 -8.62 -11.45 11.77
CA ALA A 48 -9.38 -11.98 10.64
C ALA A 48 -8.80 -11.59 9.26
N ILE A 49 -8.10 -10.44 9.15
CA ILE A 49 -7.47 -10.00 7.89
C ILE A 49 -6.49 -11.06 7.37
N SER A 50 -5.77 -11.71 8.27
CA SER A 50 -4.77 -12.72 7.92
C SER A 50 -5.39 -13.92 7.20
N GLU A 51 -6.60 -14.31 7.59
CA GLU A 51 -7.31 -15.43 6.97
C GLU A 51 -8.04 -14.99 5.69
N GLU A 52 -8.59 -13.78 5.66
CA GLU A 52 -9.30 -13.23 4.48
C GLU A 52 -8.38 -13.07 3.27
N HIS A 53 -7.14 -12.61 3.47
CA HIS A 53 -6.17 -12.35 2.40
C HIS A 53 -5.03 -13.38 2.33
N LYS A 54 -5.27 -14.56 2.88
CA LYS A 54 -4.28 -15.64 2.90
C LYS A 54 -3.96 -16.10 1.48
N GLY A 55 -2.70 -15.90 1.05
CA GLY A 55 -2.26 -16.27 -0.29
C GLY A 55 -2.66 -15.27 -1.38
N GLU A 56 -3.16 -14.09 -1.00
CA GLU A 56 -3.35 -12.98 -1.93
C GLU A 56 -2.09 -12.11 -2.02
N ASP A 57 -1.77 -11.71 -3.26
CA ASP A 57 -0.67 -10.78 -3.53
C ASP A 57 -1.15 -9.35 -3.35
N GLY A 58 -0.69 -8.70 -2.28
CA GLY A 58 -1.05 -7.32 -1.99
C GLY A 58 -0.37 -6.80 -0.74
N TYR A 59 -0.88 -5.69 -0.24
CA TYR A 59 -0.44 -5.07 1.01
C TYR A 59 -1.62 -4.46 1.76
N LEU A 60 -1.46 -4.36 3.08
CA LEU A 60 -2.41 -3.66 3.93
C LEU A 60 -2.04 -2.18 3.97
N LEU A 61 -3.00 -1.30 3.74
CA LEU A 61 -2.87 0.15 3.90
C LEU A 61 -3.55 0.60 5.19
N LEU A 62 -2.77 1.21 6.07
CA LEU A 62 -3.25 1.92 7.25
C LEU A 62 -3.20 3.42 6.99
N GLU A 63 -4.36 4.05 6.92
CA GLU A 63 -4.46 5.48 6.62
C GLU A 63 -5.13 6.25 7.76
N PHE A 64 -4.55 7.37 8.17
CA PHE A 64 -5.14 8.29 9.13
C PHE A 64 -5.24 9.69 8.54
N GLN A 65 -6.40 10.34 8.69
CA GLN A 65 -6.61 11.70 8.22
C GLN A 65 -6.47 12.70 9.37
N VAL A 66 -5.59 13.68 9.19
CA VAL A 66 -5.45 14.85 10.06
C VAL A 66 -6.11 16.04 9.35
N GLN A 67 -6.95 16.75 10.09
CA GLN A 67 -7.62 17.94 9.57
C GLN A 67 -6.61 18.98 9.09
N GLU A 68 -6.83 19.50 7.89
CA GLU A 68 -6.01 20.54 7.27
C GLU A 68 -6.01 21.82 8.13
N LYS A 69 -7.21 22.25 8.55
CA LYS A 69 -7.41 23.49 9.30
C LYS A 69 -7.39 23.20 10.80
N GLN A 70 -6.28 23.53 11.43
CA GLN A 70 -6.04 23.39 12.87
C GLN A 70 -5.94 24.77 13.53
N ARG A 71 -6.32 24.88 14.80
CA ARG A 71 -6.32 26.16 15.53
C ARG A 71 -4.93 26.75 15.76
N SER A 72 -3.90 25.91 15.80
CA SER A 72 -2.51 26.31 16.01
C SER A 72 -1.54 25.26 15.45
N ASP A 73 -0.29 25.67 15.23
CA ASP A 73 0.79 24.79 14.80
C ASP A 73 1.16 23.75 15.86
N GLU A 74 1.08 24.11 17.13
CA GLU A 74 1.27 23.18 18.24
C GLU A 74 0.23 22.06 18.20
N LEU A 75 -1.04 22.40 18.01
CA LEU A 75 -2.12 21.42 17.90
C LEU A 75 -1.96 20.54 16.66
N ARG A 76 -1.53 21.12 15.53
CA ARG A 76 -1.21 20.37 14.32
C ARG A 76 -0.10 19.35 14.57
N THR A 77 1.00 19.78 15.20
CA THR A 77 2.15 18.91 15.55
C THR A 77 1.72 17.79 16.48
N TYR A 78 0.95 18.12 17.52
CA TYR A 78 0.38 17.14 18.44
C TYR A 78 -0.51 16.12 17.73
N ASN A 79 -1.38 16.56 16.82
CA ASN A 79 -2.29 15.66 16.10
C ASN A 79 -1.55 14.77 15.09
N LEU A 80 -0.49 15.27 14.45
CA LEU A 80 0.39 14.45 13.59
C LEU A 80 1.12 13.38 14.41
N TRP A 81 1.70 13.77 15.54
CA TRP A 81 2.34 12.84 16.48
C TRP A 81 1.35 11.77 16.95
N LEU A 82 0.12 12.17 17.31
CA LEU A 82 -0.90 11.24 17.79
C LEU A 82 -1.39 10.30 16.67
N ALA A 83 -1.53 10.80 15.43
CA ALA A 83 -1.84 9.98 14.27
C ALA A 83 -0.78 8.90 14.04
N GLN A 84 0.51 9.27 14.08
CA GLN A 84 1.61 8.32 13.96
C GLN A 84 1.55 7.26 15.06
N ARG A 85 1.37 7.68 16.33
CA ARG A 85 1.27 6.77 17.47
C ARG A 85 0.12 5.77 17.32
N ARG A 86 -1.01 6.18 16.75
CA ARG A 86 -2.15 5.27 16.50
C ARG A 86 -1.81 4.23 15.44
N ILE A 87 -1.21 4.67 14.33
CA ILE A 87 -0.77 3.79 13.25
C ILE A 87 0.25 2.77 13.77
N ASP A 88 1.25 3.23 14.54
CA ASP A 88 2.29 2.36 15.10
C ASP A 88 1.69 1.27 16.00
N ARG A 89 0.61 1.56 16.74
CA ARG A 89 -0.05 0.57 17.59
C ARG A 89 -0.68 -0.55 16.78
N VAL A 90 -1.36 -0.21 15.69
CA VAL A 90 -1.96 -1.22 14.80
C VAL A 90 -0.86 -2.00 14.08
N LYS A 91 0.17 -1.31 13.58
CA LYS A 91 1.31 -1.96 12.93
C LYS A 91 2.05 -2.92 13.86
N ASN A 92 2.31 -2.53 15.10
CA ASN A 92 2.94 -3.39 16.09
C ASN A 92 2.06 -4.61 16.41
N TYR A 93 0.75 -4.40 16.59
CA TYR A 93 -0.19 -5.51 16.78
C TYR A 93 -0.12 -6.54 15.63
N LEU A 94 -0.16 -6.07 14.38
CA LEU A 94 -0.05 -6.93 13.20
C LEU A 94 1.31 -7.63 13.11
N THR A 95 2.38 -6.95 13.51
CA THR A 95 3.74 -7.52 13.55
C THR A 95 3.83 -8.64 14.59
N ASP A 96 3.31 -8.41 15.80
CA ASP A 96 3.29 -9.39 16.89
C ASP A 96 2.38 -10.59 16.53
N ALA A 97 1.31 -10.35 15.78
CA ALA A 97 0.43 -11.39 15.21
C ALA A 97 1.03 -12.12 14.00
N HIS A 98 2.26 -11.79 13.58
CA HIS A 98 2.93 -12.38 12.41
C HIS A 98 2.14 -12.24 11.10
N PHE A 99 1.48 -11.08 10.92
CA PHE A 99 0.79 -10.77 9.66
C PHE A 99 1.77 -10.84 8.48
N ALA A 100 1.45 -11.66 7.48
CA ALA A 100 2.41 -12.05 6.44
C ALA A 100 2.61 -10.99 5.34
N ALA A 101 1.59 -10.18 5.05
CA ALA A 101 1.66 -9.21 3.97
C ALA A 101 2.32 -7.89 4.41
N PRO A 102 2.93 -7.12 3.49
CA PRO A 102 3.47 -5.81 3.80
C PRO A 102 2.40 -4.87 4.37
N VAL A 103 2.79 -4.06 5.35
CA VAL A 103 1.93 -3.01 5.93
C VAL A 103 2.47 -1.65 5.54
N VAL A 104 1.72 -0.93 4.70
CA VAL A 104 2.00 0.44 4.26
C VAL A 104 1.17 1.41 5.10
N THR A 105 1.78 2.53 5.49
CA THR A 105 1.13 3.53 6.35
C THR A 105 1.08 4.89 5.69
N ARG A 106 -0.02 5.62 5.86
CA ARG A 106 -0.18 6.97 5.31
C ARG A 106 -0.87 7.90 6.31
N ILE A 107 -0.36 9.12 6.45
CA ILE A 107 -1.04 10.21 7.16
C ILE A 107 -1.43 11.26 6.13
N LEU A 108 -2.73 11.46 5.92
CA LEU A 108 -3.25 12.50 5.04
C LEU A 108 -3.43 13.78 5.85
N THR A 109 -2.73 14.85 5.48
CA THR A 109 -2.76 16.13 6.20
C THR A 109 -3.77 17.13 5.66
N ALA A 110 -4.41 16.82 4.54
CA ALA A 110 -5.44 17.62 3.88
C ALA A 110 -6.87 17.09 4.19
N GLY A 111 -7.05 16.47 5.35
CA GLY A 111 -8.34 15.90 5.73
C GLY A 111 -9.39 17.00 5.93
N VAL A 112 -10.58 16.82 5.35
CA VAL A 112 -11.75 17.66 5.62
C VAL A 112 -12.61 17.10 6.76
N ASP A 113 -12.40 15.84 7.10
CA ASP A 113 -13.19 15.11 8.07
C ASP A 113 -12.67 15.29 9.51
N LYS A 114 -13.59 15.36 10.47
CA LYS A 114 -13.29 15.36 11.90
C LYS A 114 -13.14 13.96 12.51
N ARG A 115 -13.39 12.91 11.71
CA ARG A 115 -13.16 11.54 12.12
C ARG A 115 -11.71 11.34 12.56
N ARG A 116 -11.56 10.44 13.53
CA ARG A 116 -10.31 10.10 14.21
C ARG A 116 -10.10 8.61 14.09
N ASP A 117 -10.29 8.09 12.90
CA ASP A 117 -10.18 6.68 12.59
C ASP A 117 -8.91 6.37 11.80
N ILE A 118 -8.38 5.17 12.04
CA ILE A 118 -7.51 4.52 11.05
C ILE A 118 -8.42 3.79 10.10
N SER A 119 -8.35 4.12 8.81
CA SER A 119 -8.90 3.31 7.74
C SER A 119 -7.96 2.15 7.47
N VAL A 120 -8.51 0.94 7.46
CA VAL A 120 -7.81 -0.29 7.14
C VAL A 120 -8.34 -0.77 5.79
N SER A 121 -7.45 -0.83 4.81
CA SER A 121 -7.78 -1.22 3.43
C SER A 121 -6.80 -2.25 2.90
N TRP A 122 -7.28 -3.19 2.10
CA TRP A 122 -6.43 -4.09 1.32
C TRP A 122 -6.13 -3.48 -0.06
N CYS A 123 -4.89 -3.59 -0.49
CA CYS A 123 -4.40 -3.11 -1.77
C CYS A 123 -3.81 -4.28 -2.56
N PRO A 124 -4.55 -4.88 -3.51
CA PRO A 124 -4.00 -5.93 -4.36
C PRO A 124 -2.88 -5.36 -5.21
N PHE A 125 -1.82 -6.14 -5.43
CA PHE A 125 -0.86 -5.77 -6.47
C PHE A 125 -1.54 -5.91 -7.83
N GLU A 126 -1.48 -4.87 -8.66
CA GLU A 126 -1.92 -4.99 -10.04
C GLU A 126 -1.12 -6.11 -10.68
N LYS A 127 -1.80 -7.19 -11.08
CA LYS A 127 -1.23 -8.22 -11.94
C LYS A 127 -0.99 -7.55 -13.27
N THR A 128 0.23 -7.04 -13.47
CA THR A 128 0.66 -6.55 -14.78
C THR A 128 0.35 -7.67 -15.77
N PRO A 129 -0.44 -7.44 -16.83
CA PRO A 129 -0.70 -8.49 -17.80
C PRO A 129 0.65 -8.97 -18.32
N SER A 130 0.93 -10.25 -18.07
CA SER A 130 2.14 -10.93 -18.54
C SER A 130 2.32 -10.60 -20.02
N PRO A 131 3.50 -10.13 -20.46
CA PRO A 131 3.72 -9.84 -21.87
C PRO A 131 3.49 -11.15 -22.62
N VAL A 132 2.37 -11.20 -23.35
CA VAL A 132 2.07 -12.30 -24.27
C VAL A 132 3.29 -12.44 -25.16
N ARG A 133 3.99 -13.56 -25.03
CA ARG A 133 5.03 -13.97 -25.96
C ARG A 133 4.38 -14.02 -27.33
N LEU A 134 4.59 -13.01 -28.18
CA LEU A 134 4.41 -13.14 -29.62
C LEU A 134 5.49 -14.10 -30.12
N ALA A 135 5.22 -15.39 -29.94
CA ALA A 135 5.95 -16.46 -30.62
C ALA A 135 5.33 -16.64 -32.02
N GLU A 136 6.16 -16.35 -33.01
CA GLU A 136 6.19 -16.84 -34.40
C GLU A 136 5.04 -17.73 -34.88
N SER A 137 4.40 -17.30 -35.98
CA SER A 137 3.83 -18.14 -37.06
C SER A 137 3.15 -17.20 -38.07
N LYS A 138 3.39 -17.17 -39.37
CA LYS A 138 4.13 -18.01 -40.32
C LYS A 138 4.55 -17.13 -41.51
N GLU A 139 5.80 -17.24 -41.91
CA GLU A 139 6.20 -17.03 -43.29
C GLU A 139 5.79 -18.31 -44.06
N THR A 140 4.82 -18.23 -44.96
CA THR A 140 4.64 -19.26 -46.00
C THR A 140 4.08 -18.63 -47.27
N LEU A 141 4.92 -18.68 -48.30
CA LEU A 141 4.68 -18.34 -49.69
C LEU A 141 3.32 -18.85 -50.22
N VAL A 142 2.65 -18.02 -51.03
CA VAL A 142 1.89 -18.52 -52.19
C VAL A 142 2.28 -17.71 -53.42
N ASN A 143 2.92 -18.44 -54.33
CA ASN A 143 3.36 -18.03 -55.65
C ASN A 143 2.16 -17.90 -56.61
N GLY A 144 2.30 -17.10 -57.67
CA GLY A 144 1.20 -16.44 -58.36
C GLY A 144 0.26 -17.27 -59.25
N LYS A 145 -0.78 -16.58 -59.74
CA LYS A 145 -1.30 -16.67 -61.12
C LYS A 145 -2.34 -15.60 -61.40
N ALA A 146 -2.13 -14.86 -62.49
CA ALA A 146 -3.10 -14.00 -63.15
C ALA A 146 -3.87 -14.78 -64.25
N LYS A 147 -5.19 -14.54 -64.35
CA LYS A 147 -6.10 -14.75 -65.51
C LYS A 147 -7.52 -14.39 -65.02
N LEU A 148 -8.38 -13.62 -65.68
CA LEU A 148 -8.44 -13.02 -67.01
C LEU A 148 -8.63 -11.49 -66.91
#